data_AF-A0A5C7J465-F1
#
_entry.id   AF-A0A5C7J465-F1
#
_cell.length_a   1.000
_cell.length_b   1.000
_cell.length_c   1.000
_cell.angle_alpha   90.00
_cell.angle_beta   90.00
_cell.angle_gamma   90.00
#
_symmetry.space_group_name_H-M   'P 1'
#
loop_
_entity.id
_entity.type
_entity.pdbx_description
1 polymer ?
#
loop_
_entity_poly.entity_id
_entity_poly.type
_entity_poly.pdbx_seq_one_letter_code
_entity_poly.pdbx_strand_id
1 'polypeptide(L)'
;MKSLNVYSALVVLFLTCGAAMATKENDQIIKGNNCETKIGLPCVLEAFTSIFDTGTISSKCCGELVGLGNVCHSALVKRTLENLLFKDLSPARIIAKSIQTWNNCLGLIDSPSPFA
;
A
#
# COMPACT_ATOMS: atom_id res chain seq x y z
N MET A 1 39.21 0.27 28.40
CA MET A 1 37.99 -0.59 28.49
C MET A 1 36.70 0.19 28.83
N LYS A 2 36.52 1.43 28.33
CA LYS A 2 35.26 2.19 28.46
C LYS A 2 34.56 2.42 27.10
N SER A 3 35.32 2.48 26.01
CA SER A 3 34.83 2.69 24.65
C SER A 3 34.12 1.49 24.03
N LEU A 4 34.61 0.26 24.27
CA LEU A 4 33.97 -0.97 23.77
C LEU A 4 32.53 -1.12 24.31
N ASN A 5 32.28 -0.71 25.56
CA ASN A 5 30.96 -0.81 26.18
C ASN A 5 29.96 0.18 25.56
N VAL A 6 30.41 1.41 25.23
CA VAL A 6 29.57 2.40 24.54
C VAL A 6 29.26 1.95 23.11
N TYR A 7 30.25 1.42 22.38
CA TYR A 7 30.03 0.90 21.03
C TYR A 7 29.09 -0.31 21.04
N SER A 8 29.27 -1.25 21.97
CA SER A 8 28.39 -2.40 22.13
C SER A 8 26.96 -1.98 22.48
N ALA A 9 26.79 -0.99 23.37
CA ALA A 9 25.48 -0.45 23.71
C ALA A 9 24.80 0.24 22.52
N LEU A 10 25.55 1.00 21.70
CA LEU A 10 25.04 1.64 20.49
C LEU A 10 24.61 0.61 19.45
N VAL A 11 25.41 -0.44 19.23
CA VAL A 11 25.07 -1.53 18.30
C VAL A 11 23.80 -2.26 18.75
N VAL A 12 23.65 -2.56 20.04
CA VAL A 12 22.43 -3.16 20.59
C VAL A 12 21.23 -2.22 20.45
N LEU A 13 21.41 -0.91 20.64
CA LEU A 13 20.36 0.09 20.45
C LEU A 13 19.92 0.16 18.98
N PHE A 14 20.85 0.14 18.03
CA PHE A 14 20.53 0.14 16.60
C PHE A 14 19.87 -1.17 16.16
N LEU A 15 20.30 -2.32 16.68
CA LEU A 15 19.70 -3.63 16.37
C LEU A 15 18.26 -3.75 16.92
N THR A 16 18.04 -3.28 18.14
CA THR A 16 16.70 -3.31 18.78
C THR A 16 15.75 -2.30 18.16
N CYS A 17 16.24 -1.13 17.76
CA CYS A 17 15.44 -0.13 17.04
C CYS A 17 15.13 -0.56 15.59
N GLY A 18 16.12 -1.13 14.88
CA GLY A 18 15.94 -1.63 13.51
C GLY A 18 14.88 -2.73 13.40
N ALA A 19 14.85 -3.66 14.35
CA ALA A 19 13.83 -4.71 14.40
C ALA A 19 12.42 -4.18 14.72
N ALA A 20 12.29 -3.13 15.53
CA ALA A 20 11.01 -2.50 15.86
C ALA A 20 10.43 -1.65 14.72
N MET A 21 11.29 -1.10 13.84
CA MET A 21 10.87 -0.23 12.74
C MET A 21 10.38 -0.99 11.49
N ALA A 22 10.77 -2.25 11.32
CA ALA A 22 10.54 -3.01 10.09
C ALA A 22 9.08 -3.47 9.85
N THR A 23 8.19 -3.36 10.84
CA THR A 23 6.79 -3.84 10.76
C THR A 23 5.74 -2.74 10.88
N LYS A 24 6.13 -1.45 10.77
CA LYS A 24 5.22 -0.34 11.10
C LYS A 24 5.23 0.84 10.13
N GLU A 25 6.09 0.88 9.12
CA GLU A 25 6.14 2.02 8.19
C GLU A 25 4.78 2.20 7.47
N ASN A 26 4.27 1.13 6.88
CA ASN A 26 2.99 1.12 6.18
C ASN A 26 1.82 1.45 7.11
N ASP A 27 1.81 0.89 8.32
CA ASP A 27 0.81 1.18 9.35
C ASP A 27 0.80 2.65 9.76
N GLN A 28 1.98 3.26 9.89
CA GLN A 28 2.13 4.68 10.19
C GLN A 28 1.65 5.55 9.02
N ILE A 29 1.96 5.18 7.78
CA ILE A 29 1.48 5.90 6.59
C ILE A 29 -0.05 5.81 6.51
N ILE A 30 -0.63 4.63 6.70
CA ILE A 30 -2.08 4.40 6.64
C ILE A 30 -2.80 5.24 7.68
N LYS A 31 -2.34 5.18 8.94
CA LYS A 31 -2.92 5.94 10.04
C LYS A 31 -2.69 7.45 9.87
N GLY A 32 -1.49 7.86 9.47
CA GLY A 32 -1.12 9.27 9.32
C GLY A 32 -1.84 9.99 8.20
N ASN A 33 -2.32 9.26 7.19
CA ASN A 33 -3.03 9.82 6.03
C ASN A 33 -4.54 9.51 6.02
N ASN A 34 -5.07 8.94 7.10
CA ASN A 34 -6.48 8.52 7.25
C ASN A 34 -6.98 7.65 6.07
N CYS A 35 -6.13 6.76 5.56
CA CYS A 35 -6.40 6.04 4.31
C CYS A 35 -7.68 5.21 4.34
N GLU A 36 -8.01 4.59 5.48
CA GLU A 36 -9.15 3.67 5.62
C GLU A 36 -10.52 4.36 5.51
N THR A 37 -10.57 5.69 5.64
CA THR A 37 -11.84 6.45 5.67
C THR A 37 -12.24 7.04 4.32
N LYS A 38 -11.36 6.97 3.31
CA LYS A 38 -11.50 7.72 2.04
C LYS A 38 -12.17 6.94 0.90
N ILE A 39 -12.36 5.64 1.06
CA ILE A 39 -12.85 4.74 0.02
C ILE A 39 -13.99 3.87 0.56
N GLY A 40 -15.05 3.70 -0.22
CA GLY A 40 -16.19 2.87 0.15
C GLY A 40 -15.86 1.38 0.08
N LEU A 41 -16.45 0.59 0.99
CA LEU A 41 -16.24 -0.86 1.04
C LEU A 41 -16.46 -1.57 -0.32
N PRO A 42 -17.48 -1.23 -1.14
CA PRO A 42 -17.63 -1.83 -2.46
C PRO A 42 -16.39 -1.62 -3.36
N CYS A 43 -15.83 -0.42 -3.37
CA CYS A 43 -14.65 -0.09 -4.17
C CYS A 43 -13.36 -0.66 -3.60
N VAL A 44 -13.26 -0.84 -2.28
CA VAL A 44 -12.18 -1.60 -1.65
C VAL A 44 -12.17 -3.04 -2.16
N LEU A 45 -13.31 -3.71 -2.16
CA LEU A 45 -13.42 -5.11 -2.60
C LEU A 45 -13.11 -5.25 -4.09
N GLU A 46 -13.57 -4.31 -4.92
CA GLU A 46 -13.29 -4.32 -6.35
C GLU A 46 -11.79 -4.09 -6.65
N ALA A 47 -11.19 -3.07 -6.02
CA ALA A 47 -9.75 -2.83 -6.14
C ALA A 47 -8.92 -4.02 -5.66
N PHE A 48 -9.29 -4.62 -4.53
CA PHE A 48 -8.66 -5.83 -4.02
C PHE A 48 -8.71 -6.98 -5.03
N THR A 49 -9.90 -7.26 -5.59
CA THR A 49 -10.10 -8.33 -6.58
C THR A 49 -9.30 -8.06 -7.86
N SER A 50 -9.21 -6.80 -8.28
CA SER A 50 -8.41 -6.41 -9.45
C SER A 50 -6.90 -6.63 -9.25
N ILE A 51 -6.40 -6.41 -8.03
CA ILE A 51 -4.96 -6.47 -7.73
C ILE A 51 -4.52 -7.90 -7.37
N PHE A 52 -5.29 -8.59 -6.54
CA PHE A 52 -4.91 -9.87 -5.92
C PHE A 52 -5.47 -11.10 -6.66
N ASP A 53 -6.44 -10.92 -7.54
CA ASP A 53 -7.04 -11.97 -8.36
C ASP A 53 -7.06 -11.55 -9.85
N THR A 54 -8.12 -11.86 -10.59
CA THR A 54 -8.27 -11.71 -12.03
C THR A 54 -9.34 -10.67 -12.41
N GLY A 55 -9.76 -9.85 -11.44
CA GLY A 55 -10.79 -8.83 -11.66
C GLY A 55 -10.30 -7.58 -12.38
N THR A 56 -11.25 -6.69 -12.65
CA THR A 56 -11.02 -5.33 -13.16
C THR A 56 -11.65 -4.31 -12.23
N ILE A 57 -11.21 -3.06 -12.30
CA ILE A 57 -11.82 -1.95 -11.56
C ILE A 57 -12.71 -1.10 -12.47
N SER A 58 -13.88 -0.74 -11.97
CA SER A 58 -14.87 0.09 -12.64
C SER A 58 -14.49 1.56 -12.63
N SER A 59 -15.00 2.32 -13.61
CA SER A 59 -14.80 3.78 -13.66
C SER A 59 -15.32 4.48 -12.40
N LYS A 60 -16.43 3.98 -11.83
CA LYS A 60 -16.97 4.47 -10.56
C LYS A 60 -15.93 4.32 -9.43
N CYS A 61 -15.37 3.13 -9.27
CA CYS A 61 -14.40 2.88 -8.21
C CYS A 61 -13.01 3.47 -8.48
N CYS A 62 -12.68 3.78 -9.74
CA CYS A 62 -11.49 4.55 -10.06
C CYS A 62 -11.53 5.97 -9.48
N GLY A 63 -12.68 6.64 -9.45
CA GLY A 63 -12.80 7.95 -8.81
C GLY A 63 -12.47 7.91 -7.32
N GLU A 64 -13.01 6.92 -6.60
CA GLU A 64 -12.72 6.71 -5.18
C GLU A 64 -11.27 6.28 -4.93
N LEU A 65 -10.72 5.40 -5.77
CA LEU A 65 -9.33 4.95 -5.66
C LEU A 65 -8.34 6.10 -5.92
N VAL A 66 -8.58 6.96 -6.90
CA VAL A 66 -7.75 8.14 -7.15
C VAL A 66 -7.89 9.14 -6.00
N GLY A 67 -9.11 9.34 -5.49
CA GLY A 67 -9.38 10.20 -4.32
C GLY A 67 -8.73 9.72 -3.02
N LEU A 68 -8.57 8.40 -2.84
CA LEU A 68 -7.78 7.81 -1.75
C LEU A 68 -6.31 8.27 -1.80
N GLY A 69 -5.76 8.41 -3.01
CA GLY A 69 -4.40 8.88 -3.27
C GLY A 69 -3.36 7.76 -3.33
N ASN A 70 -2.32 7.95 -4.16
CA ASN A 70 -1.33 6.91 -4.45
C ASN A 70 -0.54 6.46 -3.21
N VAL A 71 -0.29 7.37 -2.27
CA VAL A 71 0.38 7.08 -1.00
C VAL A 71 -0.41 6.04 -0.21
N CYS A 72 -1.72 6.26 -0.07
CA CYS A 72 -2.61 5.35 0.64
C CYS A 72 -2.78 4.02 -0.11
N HIS A 73 -3.01 4.07 -1.42
CA HIS A 73 -3.10 2.89 -2.28
C HIS A 73 -1.88 1.98 -2.14
N SER A 74 -0.69 2.54 -2.35
CA SER A 74 0.58 1.82 -2.24
C SER A 74 0.81 1.27 -0.83
N ALA A 75 0.46 2.04 0.20
CA ALA A 75 0.66 1.63 1.59
C ALA A 75 -0.25 0.46 1.97
N LEU A 76 -1.53 0.49 1.57
CA LEU A 76 -2.50 -0.56 1.83
C LEU A 76 -2.15 -1.87 1.12
N VAL A 77 -1.70 -1.81 -0.14
CA VAL A 77 -1.28 -3.01 -0.89
C VAL A 77 -0.07 -3.66 -0.25
N LYS A 78 0.94 -2.88 0.14
CA LYS A 78 2.13 -3.38 0.84
C LYS A 78 1.77 -3.97 2.21
N ARG A 79 0.94 -3.29 3.02
CA ARG A 79 0.41 -3.83 4.29
C ARG A 79 -0.32 -5.15 4.09
N THR A 80 -1.08 -5.27 3.01
CA THR A 80 -1.80 -6.52 2.68
C THR A 80 -0.82 -7.64 2.39
N LEU A 81 0.26 -7.39 1.65
CA LEU A 81 1.31 -8.37 1.36
C LEU A 81 2.11 -8.82 2.59
N GLU A 82 2.16 -8.01 3.66
CA GLU A 82 2.77 -8.41 4.93
C GLU A 82 1.95 -9.47 5.68
N ASN A 83 0.67 -9.63 5.34
CA ASN A 83 -0.19 -10.63 5.97
C ASN A 83 0.17 -12.05 5.46
N LEU A 84 0.39 -12.98 6.40
CA LEU A 84 0.76 -14.37 6.14
C LEU A 84 -0.22 -15.12 5.21
N LEU A 85 -1.47 -14.66 5.10
CA LEU A 85 -2.46 -15.21 4.17
C LEU A 85 -2.04 -15.06 2.69
N PHE A 86 -1.13 -14.12 2.39
CA PHE A 86 -0.68 -13.84 1.01
C PHE A 86 0.78 -14.25 0.76
N LYS A 87 1.40 -15.00 1.68
CA LYS A 87 2.83 -15.39 1.61
C LYS A 87 3.21 -16.15 0.34
N ASP A 88 2.26 -16.88 -0.25
CA ASP A 88 2.47 -17.71 -1.44
C ASP A 88 2.24 -16.92 -2.75
N LEU A 89 1.78 -15.66 -2.66
CA LEU A 89 1.68 -14.76 -3.80
C LEU A 89 3.03 -14.14 -4.10
N SER A 90 3.35 -13.96 -5.39
CA SER A 90 4.51 -13.20 -5.81
C SER A 90 4.31 -11.70 -5.50
N PRO A 91 5.09 -11.10 -4.57
CA PRO A 91 4.93 -9.68 -4.23
C PRO A 91 5.17 -8.78 -5.44
N ALA A 92 6.17 -9.12 -6.26
CA ALA A 92 6.48 -8.38 -7.49
C ALA A 92 5.29 -8.37 -8.47
N ARG A 93 4.62 -9.52 -8.65
CA ARG A 93 3.43 -9.61 -9.52
C ARG A 93 2.28 -8.77 -9.00
N ILE A 94 2.02 -8.82 -7.69
CA ILE A 94 0.96 -8.04 -7.05
C ILE A 94 1.25 -6.53 -7.12
N ILE A 95 2.50 -6.12 -6.87
CA ILE A 95 2.91 -4.72 -7.00
C ILE A 95 2.76 -4.24 -8.45
N ALA A 96 3.15 -5.05 -9.44
CA ALA A 96 2.98 -4.70 -10.85
C ALA A 96 1.50 -4.53 -11.22
N LYS A 97 0.62 -5.45 -10.77
CA LYS A 97 -0.83 -5.31 -10.94
C LYS A 97 -1.39 -4.07 -10.24
N SER A 98 -0.94 -3.80 -9.02
CA SER A 98 -1.34 -2.60 -8.27
C SER A 98 -1.00 -1.30 -9.00
N ILE A 99 0.19 -1.21 -9.60
CA ILE A 99 0.61 -0.07 -10.43
C ILE A 99 -0.26 0.02 -11.70
N GLN A 100 -0.54 -1.12 -12.34
CA GLN A 100 -1.40 -1.17 -13.52
C GLN A 100 -2.82 -0.68 -13.20
N THR A 101 -3.44 -1.17 -12.13
CA THR A 101 -4.78 -0.75 -11.68
C THR A 101 -4.81 0.75 -11.40
N TRP A 102 -3.80 1.29 -10.71
CA TRP A 102 -3.67 2.73 -10.45
C TRP A 102 -3.60 3.55 -11.74
N ASN A 103 -2.72 3.17 -12.67
CA ASN A 103 -2.53 3.89 -13.93
C ASN A 103 -3.77 3.82 -14.84
N ASN A 104 -4.46 2.68 -14.86
CA ASN A 104 -5.73 2.54 -15.58
C ASN A 104 -6.77 3.52 -15.03
N CYS A 105 -6.85 3.68 -13.71
CA CYS A 105 -7.77 4.64 -13.11
C CYS A 105 -7.40 6.10 -13.42
N LEU A 106 -6.12 6.46 -13.40
CA LEU A 106 -5.69 7.80 -13.82
C LEU A 106 -6.10 8.09 -15.27
N GLY A 107 -5.85 7.16 -16.18
CA GLY A 107 -6.22 7.32 -17.60
C GLY A 107 -7.73 7.49 -17.83
N LEU A 108 -8.57 6.93 -16.97
CA LEU A 108 -10.03 7.10 -17.05
C LEU A 108 -10.51 8.45 -16.53
N ILE A 109 -9.82 9.05 -15.56
CA ILE A 109 -10.16 10.39 -15.04
C ILE A 109 -9.66 11.49 -15.98
N ASP A 110 -8.48 11.30 -16.59
CA ASP A 110 -7.88 12.25 -17.53
C ASP A 110 -8.53 12.23 -18.93
N SER A 111 -9.38 11.23 -19.21
CA SER A 111 -10.10 11.15 -20.47
C SER A 111 -11.24 12.18 -20.48
N PRO A 112 -11.26 13.16 -21.41
CA PRO A 112 -12.39 14.05 -21.56
C PRO A 112 -13.62 13.19 -21.84
N SER A 113 -14.64 13.31 -20.99
CA SER A 113 -15.91 12.63 -21.24
C SER A 113 -16.39 12.98 -22.64
N PRO A 114 -16.79 12.01 -23.48
CA PRO A 114 -17.33 12.28 -24.81
C PRO A 114 -18.69 13.02 -24.81
N PHE A 115 -19.14 13.47 -23.63
CA PHE A 115 -20.41 14.13 -23.37
C PHE A 115 -20.25 15.52 -22.72
N ALA A 116 -19.02 16.08 -22.66
CA ALA A 116 -18.77 17.44 -22.17
C ALA A 116 -18.86 18.49 -23.28
#